data_AF-A0A9E6SJA1-F1
#
_entry.id   AF-A0A9E6SJA1-F1
#
_cell.length_a   1.000
_cell.length_b   1.000
_cell.length_c   1.000
_cell.angle_alpha   90.00
_cell.angle_beta   90.00
_cell.angle_gamma   90.00
#
_symmetry.space_group_name_H-M   'P 1'
#
loop_
_entity.id
_entity.type
_entity.pdbx_description
1 polymer ?
#
loop_
_entity_poly.entity_id
_entity_poly.type
_entity_poly.pdbx_seq_one_letter_code
_entity_poly.pdbx_strand_id
1 'polypeptide(L)'
;MVLRTPSKEKKTQSFKSGKQRRAEIVARRRKGNPAVEWIDPLLNKDNWPKGAVAANLEALGRNNTYGLLPNYYVDKPFKCRDCGIEEVWRATQQKWYYEVAKGRIEATAARCKSCRRKERERKEKARAASLPGLLAKRMRPQS
;
A
#
# COMPACT_ATOMS: atom_id res chain seq x y z
N MET A 1 81.25 32.07 -17.51
CA MET A 1 79.92 32.37 -16.95
C MET A 1 79.18 31.04 -16.77
N VAL A 2 79.01 30.57 -15.53
CA VAL A 2 78.37 29.28 -15.23
C VAL A 2 76.86 29.49 -15.18
N LEU A 3 76.13 28.98 -16.17
CA LEU A 3 74.67 29.06 -16.21
C LEU A 3 74.08 28.07 -15.19
N ARG A 4 73.56 28.58 -14.07
CA ARG A 4 72.77 27.80 -13.11
C ARG A 4 71.40 27.50 -13.71
N THR A 5 71.09 26.21 -13.89
CA THR A 5 69.73 25.76 -14.25
C THR A 5 68.79 25.89 -13.05
N PRO A 6 67.53 26.33 -13.23
CA PRO A 6 66.58 26.44 -12.13
C PRO A 6 66.11 25.05 -11.68
N SER A 7 66.19 24.80 -10.37
CA SER A 7 65.70 23.60 -9.70
C SER A 7 64.17 23.53 -9.80
N LYS A 8 63.64 22.41 -10.30
CA LYS A 8 62.19 22.16 -10.32
C LYS A 8 61.68 21.97 -8.89
N GLU A 9 60.92 22.94 -8.38
CA GLU A 9 60.16 22.79 -7.13
C GLU A 9 59.13 21.66 -7.25
N LYS A 10 59.29 20.62 -6.44
CA LYS A 10 58.33 19.53 -6.33
C LYS A 10 57.12 20.01 -5.53
N LYS A 11 55.97 20.18 -6.18
CA LYS A 11 54.68 20.40 -5.50
C LYS A 11 54.39 19.22 -4.57
N THR A 12 54.34 19.48 -3.27
CA THR A 12 53.93 18.52 -2.25
C THR A 12 52.41 18.34 -2.32
N GLN A 13 51.95 17.15 -2.76
CA GLN A 13 50.55 16.78 -2.60
C GLN A 13 50.28 16.52 -1.11
N SER A 14 49.42 17.34 -0.51
CA SER A 14 48.97 17.13 0.86
C SER A 14 48.02 15.91 0.91
N PHE A 15 48.52 14.81 1.46
CA PHE A 15 47.73 13.61 1.66
C PHE A 15 46.84 13.77 2.89
N LYS A 16 45.53 13.97 2.68
CA LYS A 16 44.55 13.98 3.77
C LYS A 16 44.55 12.63 4.47
N SER A 17 44.53 12.66 5.80
CA SER A 17 44.43 11.45 6.62
C SER A 17 43.19 10.64 6.25
N GLY A 18 43.25 9.31 6.32
CA GLY A 18 42.10 8.44 6.07
C GLY A 18 40.87 8.81 6.91
N LYS A 19 41.08 9.34 8.13
CA LYS A 19 40.01 9.86 8.99
C LYS A 19 39.34 11.12 8.39
N GLN A 20 40.13 12.05 7.87
CA GLN A 20 39.63 13.27 7.21
C GLN A 20 38.87 12.92 5.94
N ARG A 21 39.41 12.00 5.13
CA ARG A 21 38.75 11.54 3.89
C ARG A 21 37.44 10.79 4.18
N ARG A 22 37.39 9.98 5.25
CA ARG A 22 36.18 9.30 5.70
C ARG A 22 35.12 10.30 6.19
N ALA A 23 35.52 11.32 6.94
CA ALA A 23 34.63 12.38 7.39
C ALA A 23 34.02 13.17 6.21
N GLU A 24 34.83 13.50 5.19
CA GLU A 24 34.35 14.16 3.96
C GLU A 24 33.35 13.29 3.20
N ILE A 25 33.61 11.99 3.06
CA ILE A 25 32.69 11.05 2.41
C ILE A 25 31.37 10.95 3.18
N VAL A 26 31.42 10.85 4.51
CA VAL A 26 30.21 10.79 5.37
C VAL A 26 29.43 12.10 5.30
N ALA A 27 30.10 13.26 5.33
CA ALA A 27 29.46 14.56 5.20
C ALA A 27 28.78 14.71 3.82
N ARG A 28 29.42 14.25 2.75
CA ARG A 28 28.83 14.24 1.40
C ARG A 28 27.61 13.32 1.31
N ARG A 29 27.64 12.15 1.97
CA ARG A 29 26.49 11.24 2.05
C ARG A 29 25.33 11.83 2.87
N ARG A 30 25.63 12.48 4.00
CA ARG A 30 24.63 13.12 4.87
C ARG A 30 23.91 14.30 4.20
N LYS A 31 24.60 15.03 3.32
CA LYS A 31 23.97 16.10 2.53
C LYS A 31 22.92 15.57 1.54
N GLY A 32 22.85 14.25 1.33
CA GLY A 32 21.94 13.62 0.39
C GLY A 32 22.19 14.09 -1.05
N ASN A 33 21.55 13.43 -2.02
CA ASN A 33 21.33 14.06 -3.31
C ASN A 33 19.89 14.61 -3.24
N PRO A 34 19.68 15.93 -3.07
CA PRO A 34 18.32 16.49 -2.92
C PRO A 34 17.48 16.34 -4.19
N ALA A 35 18.10 15.95 -5.31
CA ALA A 35 17.49 15.88 -6.63
C ALA A 35 16.89 14.51 -7.00
N VAL A 36 17.04 13.48 -6.17
CA VAL A 36 16.33 12.21 -6.37
C VAL A 36 15.09 12.24 -5.50
N GLU A 37 14.03 12.87 -6.02
CA GLU A 37 12.69 12.45 -5.65
C GLU A 37 12.64 10.94 -5.89
N TRP A 38 12.42 10.16 -4.82
CA TRP A 38 12.10 8.76 -4.96
C TRP A 38 10.73 8.68 -5.64
N ILE A 39 10.72 8.70 -6.98
CA ILE A 39 9.54 8.37 -7.76
C ILE A 39 9.34 6.88 -7.54
N ASP A 40 8.45 6.52 -6.63
CA ASP A 40 8.07 5.13 -6.43
C ASP A 40 7.54 4.58 -7.77
N PRO A 41 8.24 3.63 -8.43
CA PRO A 41 7.82 3.14 -9.74
C PRO A 41 6.44 2.50 -9.71
N LEU A 42 5.97 2.08 -8.53
CA LEU A 42 4.64 1.51 -8.32
C LEU A 42 3.54 2.59 -8.22
N LEU A 43 3.90 3.86 -8.02
CA LEU A 43 2.99 5.01 -8.04
C LEU A 43 2.94 5.70 -9.42
N ASN A 44 3.76 5.26 -10.38
CA ASN A 44 3.79 5.85 -11.71
C ASN A 44 2.51 5.47 -12.49
N LYS A 45 1.58 6.42 -12.59
CA LYS A 45 0.25 6.22 -13.20
C LYS A 45 0.30 5.84 -14.68
N ASP A 46 1.40 6.18 -15.35
CA ASP A 46 1.60 5.92 -16.77
C ASP A 46 1.69 4.42 -17.09
N ASN A 47 2.05 3.59 -16.10
CA ASN A 47 2.11 2.13 -16.23
C ASN A 47 0.81 1.42 -15.81
N TRP A 48 -0.27 2.15 -15.54
CA TRP A 48 -1.50 1.52 -15.07
C TRP A 48 -2.28 0.87 -16.21
N PRO A 49 -2.85 -0.33 -15.98
CA PRO A 49 -3.70 -0.97 -16.95
C PRO A 49 -4.94 -0.12 -17.24
N LYS A 50 -5.44 -0.17 -18.48
CA LYS A 50 -6.63 0.59 -18.89
C LYS A 50 -7.82 0.24 -18.00
N GLY A 51 -8.50 1.27 -17.48
CA GLY A 51 -9.63 1.11 -16.55
C GLY A 51 -9.24 0.94 -15.09
N ALA A 52 -7.95 1.08 -14.73
CA ALA A 52 -7.52 1.10 -13.35
C ALA A 52 -8.10 2.30 -12.58
N VAL A 53 -8.48 2.06 -11.32
CA VAL A 53 -8.97 3.10 -10.41
C VAL A 53 -7.96 3.32 -9.31
N ALA A 54 -7.51 4.57 -9.13
CA ALA A 54 -6.57 4.94 -8.08
C ALA A 54 -7.12 4.60 -6.69
N ALA A 55 -6.30 3.93 -5.89
CA ALA A 55 -6.59 3.70 -4.47
C ALA A 55 -6.22 4.94 -3.63
N ASN A 56 -7.01 5.21 -2.60
CA ASN A 56 -6.68 6.21 -1.59
C ASN A 56 -5.94 5.54 -0.42
N LEU A 57 -4.62 5.72 -0.37
CA LEU A 57 -3.76 5.13 0.66
C LEU A 57 -4.10 5.63 2.08
N GLU A 58 -4.51 6.88 2.24
CA GLU A 58 -4.93 7.41 3.55
C GLU A 58 -6.20 6.73 4.05
N ALA A 59 -7.16 6.48 3.15
CA ALA A 59 -8.37 5.74 3.48
C ALA A 59 -8.05 4.28 3.85
N LEU A 60 -7.00 3.69 3.26
CA LEU A 60 -6.55 2.33 3.52
C LEU A 60 -5.68 2.18 4.77
N GLY A 61 -5.04 3.25 5.26
CA GLY A 61 -4.11 3.18 6.40
C GLY A 61 -4.71 2.68 7.73
N ARG A 62 -6.05 2.60 7.84
CA ARG A 62 -6.75 1.96 8.98
C ARG A 62 -6.87 0.44 8.86
N ASN A 63 -6.48 -0.15 7.73
CA ASN A 63 -6.47 -1.59 7.55
C ASN A 63 -5.16 -2.14 8.16
N ASN A 64 -5.25 -2.92 9.24
CA ASN A 64 -4.09 -3.50 9.93
C ASN A 64 -3.51 -4.69 9.15
N THR A 65 -3.23 -4.48 7.87
CA THR A 65 -2.67 -5.50 7.00
C THR A 65 -1.15 -5.42 7.06
N TYR A 66 -0.50 -6.54 7.32
CA TYR A 66 0.96 -6.68 7.30
C TYR A 66 1.58 -6.65 5.88
N GLY A 67 0.78 -6.39 4.85
CA GLY A 67 1.19 -6.43 3.44
C GLY A 67 1.13 -5.07 2.75
N LEU A 68 1.65 -5.01 1.52
CA LEU A 68 1.59 -3.81 0.68
C LEU A 68 0.13 -3.48 0.34
N LEU A 69 -0.26 -2.23 0.55
CA LEU A 69 -1.55 -1.72 0.12
C LEU A 69 -1.56 -1.56 -1.42
N PRO A 70 -2.68 -1.85 -2.09
CA PRO A 70 -2.77 -1.66 -3.52
C PRO A 70 -2.75 -0.16 -3.87
N ASN A 71 -1.97 0.21 -4.88
CA ASN A 71 -1.95 1.58 -5.41
C ASN A 71 -3.14 1.86 -6.37
N TYR A 72 -3.67 0.81 -6.99
CA TYR A 72 -4.81 0.89 -7.91
C TYR A 72 -5.62 -0.41 -7.87
N TYR A 73 -6.88 -0.32 -8.31
CA TYR A 73 -7.79 -1.44 -8.49
C TYR A 73 -8.03 -1.70 -9.96
N VAL A 74 -8.20 -2.97 -10.32
CA VAL A 74 -8.51 -3.42 -11.69
C VAL A 74 -9.72 -4.32 -11.67
N ASP A 75 -10.50 -4.32 -12.75
CA ASP A 75 -11.63 -5.22 -12.91
C ASP A 75 -11.16 -6.69 -12.83
N LYS A 76 -11.74 -7.46 -11.91
CA LYS A 76 -11.38 -8.87 -11.67
C LYS A 76 -12.56 -9.77 -11.99
N PRO A 77 -12.47 -10.67 -12.98
CA PRO A 77 -13.50 -11.67 -13.20
C PRO A 77 -13.55 -12.62 -11.99
N PHE A 78 -14.75 -13.03 -11.60
CA PHE A 78 -14.96 -14.03 -10.56
C PHE A 78 -16.17 -14.89 -10.88
N LYS A 79 -16.16 -16.12 -10.38
CA LYS A 79 -17.29 -17.04 -10.46
C LYS A 79 -18.06 -17.00 -9.15
N CYS A 80 -19.37 -16.78 -9.21
CA CYS A 80 -20.21 -16.81 -8.03
C CYS A 80 -20.22 -18.22 -7.42
N ARG A 81 -19.89 -18.34 -6.14
CA ARG A 81 -19.84 -19.64 -5.44
C ARG A 81 -21.20 -20.34 -5.35
N ASP A 82 -22.30 -19.57 -5.29
CA ASP A 82 -23.63 -20.15 -5.07
C ASP A 82 -24.33 -20.53 -6.39
N CYS A 83 -24.34 -19.66 -7.41
CA CYS A 83 -25.04 -19.91 -8.68
C CYS A 83 -24.12 -20.20 -9.87
N GLY A 84 -22.80 -20.08 -9.71
CA GLY A 84 -21.83 -20.37 -10.77
C GLY A 84 -21.71 -19.33 -11.88
N ILE A 85 -22.49 -18.25 -11.87
CA ILE A 85 -22.39 -17.20 -12.90
C ILE A 85 -21.03 -16.48 -12.84
N GLU A 86 -20.49 -16.17 -14.00
CA GLU A 86 -19.30 -15.34 -14.14
C GLU A 86 -19.69 -13.86 -14.14
N GLU A 87 -19.10 -13.08 -13.24
CA GLU A 87 -19.32 -11.64 -13.14
C GLU A 87 -17.97 -10.95 -12.94
N VAL A 88 -17.92 -9.66 -13.25
CA VAL A 88 -16.71 -8.85 -13.06
C VAL A 88 -16.85 -8.04 -11.78
N TRP A 89 -15.89 -8.21 -10.87
CA TRP A 89 -15.75 -7.35 -9.71
C TRP A 89 -15.05 -6.07 -10.13
N ARG A 90 -15.85 -5.02 -10.30
CA ARG A 90 -15.37 -3.76 -10.86
C ARG A 90 -14.40 -3.06 -9.93
N ALA A 91 -13.42 -2.35 -10.48
CA ALA A 91 -12.45 -1.55 -9.74
C ALA A 91 -13.14 -0.51 -8.83
N THR A 92 -14.25 0.07 -9.28
CA THR A 92 -15.08 1.00 -8.47
C THR A 92 -15.74 0.31 -7.28
N GLN A 93 -16.18 -0.94 -7.44
CA GLN A 93 -16.76 -1.73 -6.35
C GLN A 93 -15.71 -2.15 -5.33
N GLN A 94 -14.50 -2.49 -5.81
CA GLN A 94 -13.33 -2.76 -4.95
C GLN A 94 -12.98 -1.53 -4.12
N LYS A 95 -12.86 -0.36 -4.76
CA LYS A 95 -12.59 0.92 -4.09
C LYS A 95 -13.57 1.20 -2.96
N TRP A 96 -14.87 1.11 -3.25
CA TRP A 96 -15.90 1.29 -2.21
C TRP A 96 -15.77 0.28 -1.08
N TYR A 97 -15.54 -0.99 -1.40
CA TYR A 97 -15.47 -2.06 -0.40
C TYR A 97 -14.30 -1.87 0.58
N TYR A 98 -13.11 -1.57 0.07
CA TYR A 98 -11.92 -1.41 0.91
C TYR A 98 -11.89 -0.04 1.62
N GLU A 99 -12.23 1.03 0.92
CA GLU A 99 -12.05 2.39 1.45
C GLU A 99 -13.23 2.87 2.28
N VAL A 100 -14.47 2.54 1.89
CA VAL A 100 -15.69 3.02 2.56
C VAL A 100 -16.22 1.97 3.52
N ALA A 101 -16.45 0.74 3.04
CA ALA A 101 -16.97 -0.34 3.87
C ALA A 101 -15.92 -0.96 4.81
N LYS A 102 -14.65 -0.54 4.70
CA LYS A 102 -13.50 -1.02 5.50
C LYS A 102 -13.38 -2.54 5.49
N GLY A 103 -13.64 -3.14 4.33
CA GLY A 103 -13.42 -4.56 4.11
C GLY A 103 -11.95 -4.95 4.25
N ARG A 104 -11.72 -6.22 4.58
CA ARG A 104 -10.39 -6.84 4.63
C ARG A 104 -9.77 -6.81 3.22
N ILE A 105 -8.52 -6.39 3.07
CA ILE A 105 -7.90 -6.16 1.75
C ILE A 105 -7.72 -7.46 0.95
N GLU A 106 -7.53 -8.56 1.65
CA GLU A 106 -7.42 -9.91 1.12
C GLU A 106 -8.76 -10.51 0.66
N ALA A 107 -9.89 -9.89 1.04
CA ALA A 107 -11.20 -10.41 0.64
C ALA A 107 -11.47 -10.09 -0.83
N THR A 108 -12.06 -11.07 -1.54
CA THR A 108 -12.50 -10.94 -2.93
C THR A 108 -14.00 -11.11 -3.09
N ALA A 109 -14.56 -10.66 -4.21
CA ALA A 109 -15.95 -10.93 -4.52
C ALA A 109 -16.16 -12.44 -4.76
N ALA A 110 -16.94 -13.07 -3.88
CA ALA A 110 -17.26 -14.50 -3.96
C ALA A 110 -18.69 -14.78 -4.46
N ARG A 111 -19.54 -13.76 -4.53
CA ARG A 111 -20.98 -13.90 -4.85
C ARG A 111 -21.44 -12.77 -5.74
N CYS A 112 -22.32 -13.09 -6.69
CA CYS A 112 -22.96 -12.10 -7.56
C CYS A 112 -23.96 -11.23 -6.79
N LYS A 113 -24.43 -10.13 -7.40
CA LYS A 113 -25.36 -9.18 -6.77
C LYS A 113 -26.63 -9.86 -6.24
N SER A 114 -27.23 -10.77 -7.00
CA SER A 114 -28.46 -11.47 -6.61
C SER A 114 -28.24 -12.41 -5.42
N CYS A 115 -27.15 -13.20 -5.43
CA CYS A 115 -26.81 -14.08 -4.32
C CYS A 115 -26.39 -13.31 -3.06
N ARG A 116 -25.72 -12.15 -3.19
CA ARG A 116 -25.45 -11.27 -2.05
C ARG A 116 -26.73 -10.75 -1.40
N ARG A 117 -27.77 -10.44 -2.18
CA ARG A 117 -29.08 -10.02 -1.64
C ARG A 117 -29.75 -11.13 -0.86
N LYS A 118 -29.82 -12.34 -1.44
CA LYS A 118 -30.37 -13.53 -0.76
C LYS A 118 -29.66 -13.84 0.55
N GLU A 119 -28.32 -13.78 0.55
CA GLU A 119 -27.53 -14.03 1.76
C GLU A 119 -27.72 -12.95 2.82
N ARG A 120 -27.93 -11.69 2.42
CA ARG A 120 -28.27 -10.61 3.36
C ARG A 120 -29.62 -10.87 4.02
N GLU A 121 -30.66 -11.16 3.23
CA GLU A 121 -31.99 -11.48 3.75
C GLU A 121 -31.96 -12.68 4.71
N ARG A 122 -31.20 -13.74 4.39
CA ARG A 122 -31.02 -14.90 5.27
C ARG A 122 -30.38 -14.51 6.60
N LYS A 123 -29.33 -13.70 6.59
CA LYS A 123 -28.65 -13.23 7.80
C LYS A 123 -29.53 -12.30 8.63
N GLU A 124 -30.32 -11.45 8.00
CA GLU A 124 -31.26 -10.56 8.69
C GLU A 124 -32.35 -11.35 9.39
N LYS A 125 -32.96 -12.35 8.73
CA LYS A 125 -33.91 -13.27 9.35
C LYS A 125 -33.31 -14.00 10.56
N ALA A 126 -32.08 -14.52 10.42
CA ALA A 126 -31.39 -15.19 11.52
C ALA A 126 -31.09 -14.24 12.69
N ARG A 127 -30.66 -12.99 12.41
CA ARG A 127 -30.44 -11.98 13.45
C ARG A 127 -31.74 -11.64 14.17
N ALA A 128 -32.82 -11.40 13.42
CA ALA A 128 -34.13 -11.09 13.99
C ALA A 128 -34.62 -12.21 14.93
N ALA A 129 -34.47 -13.48 14.54
CA ALA A 129 -34.82 -14.61 15.38
C ALA A 129 -33.93 -14.71 16.64
N SER A 130 -32.64 -14.37 16.53
CA SER A 130 -31.69 -14.43 17.66
C SER A 130 -31.79 -13.26 18.65
N LEU A 131 -32.31 -12.11 18.22
CA LEU A 131 -32.28 -10.86 18.97
C LEU A 131 -32.99 -10.95 20.34
N PRO A 132 -34.21 -11.53 20.46
CA PRO A 132 -34.88 -11.66 21.75
C PRO A 132 -34.05 -12.45 22.77
N GLY A 133 -33.40 -13.54 22.32
CA GLY A 133 -32.54 -14.36 23.18
C GLY A 133 -31.27 -13.65 23.64
N LEU A 134 -30.66 -12.83 22.78
CA LEU A 134 -29.51 -12.00 23.13
C LEU A 134 -29.87 -10.89 24.13
N LEU A 135 -31.03 -10.24 23.94
CA LEU A 135 -31.54 -9.23 24.87
C LEU A 135 -31.81 -9.85 26.26
N ALA A 136 -32.47 -11.00 26.30
CA ALA A 136 -32.73 -11.72 27.56
C ALA A 136 -31.44 -12.10 28.29
N LYS A 137 -30.38 -12.52 27.58
CA LYS A 137 -29.06 -12.78 28.18
C LYS A 137 -28.39 -11.52 28.73
N ARG A 138 -28.50 -10.39 28.03
CA ARG A 138 -27.93 -9.10 28.48
C ARG A 138 -28.62 -8.58 29.74
N MET A 139 -29.91 -8.88 29.92
CA MET A 139 -30.70 -8.48 31.09
C MET A 139 -30.53 -9.41 32.30
N ARG A 140 -29.82 -10.55 32.18
CA ARG A 140 -29.53 -11.38 33.34
C ARG A 140 -28.54 -10.66 34.26
N PRO A 141 -28.82 -10.53 35.56
CA PRO A 141 -27.85 -10.01 36.51
C PRO A 141 -26.61 -10.91 36.50
N GLN A 142 -25.41 -10.31 36.45
CA GLN A 142 -24.18 -11.06 36.67
C GLN A 142 -24.13 -11.45 38.14
N SER A 143 -24.00 -12.75 38.41
CA SER A 143 -23.86 -13.30 39.76
C SER A 143 -22.53 -12.91 40.37
#